data_AF-A0A966TUR2-F1
#
_entry.id   AF-A0A966TUR2-F1
#
_cell.length_a   1.000
_cell.length_b   1.000
_cell.length_c   1.000
_cell.angle_alpha   90.00
_cell.angle_beta   90.00
_cell.angle_gamma   90.00
#
_symmetry.space_group_name_H-M   'P 1'
#
loop_
_entity.id
_entity.type
_entity.pdbx_description
1 polymer ?
#
loop_
_entity_poly.entity_id
_entity_poly.type
_entity_poly.pdbx_seq_one_letter_code
_entity_poly.pdbx_strand_id
1 'polypeptide(L)' 'LLTVTQTGHDPSIACHTGRHSCFYQRWQTGPDGGHWLSTEPVLQDPALIYKKTP' A
#
# COMPACT_ATOMS: atom_id res chain seq x y z
N LEU A 1 21.65 4.52 -2.50
CA LEU A 1 20.47 4.24 -1.67
C LEU A 1 20.02 5.55 -1.04
N LEU A 2 18.71 5.83 -0.96
CA LEU A 2 18.19 7.01 -0.27
C LEU A 2 17.50 6.55 1.02
N THR A 3 17.78 7.25 2.11
CA THR A 3 17.07 7.09 3.38
C THR A 3 16.15 8.28 3.56
N VAL A 4 14.87 8.00 3.80
CA VAL A 4 13.82 9.02 3.95
C VAL A 4 12.93 8.67 5.14
N THR A 5 12.28 9.68 5.72
CA THR A 5 11.21 9.49 6.71
C THR A 5 9.86 9.74 6.02
N GLN A 6 8.94 8.79 6.13
CA GLN A 6 7.63 8.89 5.50
C GLN A 6 6.68 9.71 6.38
N THR A 7 6.50 10.97 6.02
CA THR A 7 5.62 11.93 6.72
C THR A 7 4.19 11.85 6.18
N GLY A 8 3.20 12.22 7.00
CA GLY A 8 1.78 12.19 6.63
C GLY A 8 0.96 11.46 7.70
N HIS A 9 -0.16 10.87 7.29
CA HIS A 9 -1.09 10.03 8.07
C HIS A 9 -0.50 9.29 9.29
N ASP A 10 -1.31 9.07 10.33
CA ASP A 10 -0.99 8.16 11.43
C ASP A 10 -2.01 7.02 11.47
N PRO A 11 -1.63 5.77 11.12
CA PRO A 11 -0.30 5.31 10.70
C PRO A 11 0.14 5.82 9.31
N SER A 12 1.45 5.88 9.09
CA SER A 12 2.04 6.44 7.86
C SER A 12 1.81 5.56 6.63
N ILE A 13 1.28 6.19 5.56
CA ILE A 13 1.08 5.62 4.23
C ILE A 13 1.84 6.43 3.17
N ALA A 14 2.47 5.75 2.20
CA ALA A 14 3.01 6.38 0.98
C ALA A 14 2.22 5.96 -0.26
N CYS A 15 1.48 4.86 -0.18
CA CYS A 15 0.69 4.37 -1.28
C CYS A 15 -0.73 4.92 -1.19
N HIS A 16 -1.24 5.44 -2.30
CA HIS A 16 -2.64 5.86 -2.46
C HIS A 16 -3.65 4.69 -2.38
N THR A 17 -3.17 3.46 -2.28
CA THR A 17 -4.00 2.28 -1.93
C THR A 17 -4.15 2.11 -0.41
N GLY A 18 -3.70 3.10 0.38
CA GLY A 18 -3.87 3.10 1.83
C GLY A 18 -2.84 2.28 2.58
N ARG A 19 -1.66 2.07 2.01
CA ARG A 19 -0.63 1.15 2.53
C ARG A 19 0.68 1.85 2.81
N HIS A 20 1.48 1.26 3.69
CA HIS A 20 2.80 1.78 4.04
C HIS A 20 3.73 1.89 2.82
N SER A 21 3.74 0.88 1.94
CA SER A 21 4.58 0.80 0.75
C SER A 21 3.76 0.55 -0.52
N CYS A 22 4.21 1.08 -1.65
CA CYS A 22 3.66 0.74 -2.97
C CYS A 22 3.94 -0.71 -3.38
N PHE A 23 4.99 -1.34 -2.83
CA PHE A 23 5.37 -2.73 -3.12
C PHE A 23 4.63 -3.72 -2.21
N TYR A 24 3.30 -3.69 -2.27
CA TYR A 24 2.45 -4.50 -1.39
C TYR A 24 2.05 -5.86 -1.98
N GLN A 25 2.50 -6.19 -3.19
CA GLN A 25 2.19 -7.44 -3.87
C GLN A 25 3.43 -8.32 -4.03
N ARG A 26 3.22 -9.63 -3.92
CA ARG A 26 4.22 -10.67 -4.19
C ARG A 26 3.66 -11.65 -5.22
N TRP A 27 4.46 -11.99 -6.22
CA TRP A 27 4.11 -13.03 -7.18
C TRP A 27 4.13 -14.40 -6.50
N GLN A 28 3.08 -15.19 -6.70
CA GLN A 28 2.97 -16.57 -6.25
C GLN A 28 2.83 -17.47 -7.46
N THR A 29 3.61 -18.54 -7.51
CA THR A 29 3.52 -19.57 -8.54
C THR A 29 2.56 -20.67 -8.11
N GLY A 30 1.69 -21.12 -9.01
CA GLY A 30 0.82 -22.28 -8.83
C GLY A 30 0.84 -23.22 -10.04
N PRO A 31 0.12 -24.36 -9.95
CA PRO A 31 0.06 -25.37 -11.01
C PRO A 31 -0.48 -24.84 -12.34
N ASP A 32 -1.40 -23.87 -12.28
CA ASP A 32 -2.07 -23.27 -13.43
C ASP A 32 -1.42 -21.95 -13.90
N GLY A 33 -0.20 -21.67 -13.42
CA GLY A 33 0.48 -20.37 -13.58
C GLY A 33 0.53 -19.58 -12.27
N GLY A 34 1.03 -18.34 -12.33
CA GLY A 34 1.19 -17.50 -11.15
C GLY A 34 0.18 -16.36 -11.04
N HIS A 35 0.07 -15.80 -9.83
CA HIS A 35 -0.79 -14.65 -9.53
C HIS A 35 -0.11 -13.70 -8.54
N TRP A 36 -0.53 -12.44 -8.52
CA TRP A 36 -0.08 -11.48 -7.51
C TRP A 36 -0.93 -11.60 -6.24
N LEU A 37 -0.31 -11.89 -5.10
CA LEU A 37 -0.95 -11.82 -3.78
C LEU A 37 -0.59 -10.50 -3.10
N SER A 38 -1.58 -9.80 -2.55
CA SER A 38 -1.34 -8.69 -1.61
C SER A 38 -0.87 -9.22 -0.26
N THR A 39 0.31 -8.80 0.19
CA THR A 39 0.94 -9.29 1.44
C THR A 39 0.95 -8.28 2.58
N GLU A 40 0.72 -7.00 2.28
CA GLU A 40 0.66 -5.94 3.30
C GLU A 40 -0.80 -5.63 3.70
N PRO A 41 -1.05 -5.02 4.88
CA PRO A 41 -2.38 -4.57 5.28
C PRO A 41 -2.74 -3.21 4.65
N VAL A 42 -4.05 -2.94 4.54
CA VAL A 42 -4.56 -1.58 4.26
C VAL A 42 -4.64 -0.88 5.62
N LEU A 43 -3.91 0.21 5.77
CA LEU A 43 -3.80 0.99 7.00
C LEU A 43 -4.80 2.16 7.04
N GLN A 44 -5.17 2.69 5.87
CA GLN A 44 -6.22 3.71 5.73
C GLN A 44 -7.07 3.43 4.50
N ASP A 45 -8.38 3.66 4.57
CA ASP A 45 -9.28 3.48 3.44
C ASP A 45 -8.88 4.40 2.25
N PRO A 46 -8.57 3.85 1.05
CA PRO A 46 -8.24 4.63 -0.14
C PRO A 46 -9.27 5.70 -0.50
N ALA A 47 -10.56 5.42 -0.25
CA ALA A 47 -11.64 6.35 -0.54
C ALA A 47 -11.60 7.61 0.33
N LEU A 48 -10.84 7.60 1.43
CA LEU A 48 -10.71 8.73 2.34
C LEU A 48 -9.46 9.58 2.06
N ILE A 49 -8.48 9.08 1.29
CA ILE A 49 -7.18 9.74 1.09
C ILE A 49 -7.32 11.06 0.32
N TYR A 50 -8.20 11.10 -0.69
CA TYR A 50 -8.39 12.28 -1.55
C TYR A 50 -9.67 13.06 -1.27
N LYS A 51 -10.41 12.73 -0.21
CA LYS A 51 -11.58 13.51 0.17
C LYS A 51 -11.13 14.84 0.75
N LYS A 52 -11.54 15.93 0.11
CA LYS A 52 -11.48 17.26 0.73
C LYS A 52 -12.51 17.30 1.84
N THR A 53 -12.07 17.51 3.08
CA THR A 53 -12.98 17.93 4.15
C THR A 53 -13.54 19.30 3.76
N PRO A 54 -14.87 19.51 3.76
CA PRO A 54 -15.45 20.83 3.55
C PRO A 54 -15.06 21.81 4.65
#